data_AF-A0A5E5Q0K7-F1
#
_entry.id   AF-A0A5E5Q0K7-F1
#
_cell.length_a   1.000
_cell.length_b   1.000
_cell.length_c   1.000
_cell.angle_alpha   90.00
_cell.angle_beta   90.00
_cell.angle_gamma   90.00
#
_symmetry.space_group_name_H-M   'P 1'
#
loop_
_entity.id
_entity.type
_entity.pdbx_description
1 polymer ?
#
loop_
_entity_poly.entity_id
_entity_poly.type
_entity_poly.pdbx_seq_one_letter_code
_entity_poly.pdbx_strand_id
1 'polypeptide(L)' 'MISLESYHQTYTYDTGNNLTNLSHQANSSAWQQTIAI' A
#
# COMPACT_ATOMS: atom_id res chain seq x y z
N MET A 1 -8.97 -8.38 23.08
CA MET A 1 -9.09 -7.07 22.41
C MET A 1 -8.32 -7.17 21.11
N ILE A 2 -8.98 -7.01 19.97
CA ILE A 2 -8.32 -7.07 18.66
C ILE A 2 -7.76 -5.67 18.42
N SER A 3 -6.44 -5.52 18.44
CA SER A 3 -5.80 -4.25 18.07
C SER A 3 -5.92 -4.10 16.55
N LEU A 4 -6.77 -3.18 16.08
CA LEU A 4 -6.78 -2.85 14.66
C LEU A 4 -5.51 -2.06 14.36
N GLU A 5 -4.53 -2.70 13.74
CA GLU A 5 -3.33 -2.00 13.29
C GLU A 5 -3.69 -0.98 12.20
N SER A 6 -3.08 0.21 12.27
CA SER A 6 -3.30 1.23 11.26
C SER A 6 -2.75 0.74 9.92
N TYR A 7 -3.52 0.96 8.86
CA TYR A 7 -3.23 0.49 7.51
C TYR A 7 -3.13 1.66 6.55
N HIS A 8 -2.06 1.70 5.76
CA HIS A 8 -1.76 2.78 4.83
C HIS A 8 -1.65 2.22 3.41
N GLN A 9 -2.35 2.87 2.48
CA GLN A 9 -2.35 2.56 1.05
C GLN A 9 -1.69 3.69 0.28
N THR A 10 -0.80 3.35 -0.65
CA THR A 10 -0.18 4.32 -1.57
C THR A 10 -0.36 3.87 -3.01
N TYR A 11 -0.75 4.80 -3.88
CA TYR A 11 -0.97 4.58 -5.30
C TYR A 11 0.04 5.40 -6.11
N THR A 12 0.69 4.78 -7.09
CA THR A 12 1.61 5.45 -8.01
C THR A 12 1.07 5.33 -9.42
N TYR A 13 1.02 6.46 -10.11
CA TYR A 13 0.50 6.57 -11.47
C TYR A 13 1.60 7.03 -12.42
N ASP A 14 1.53 6.58 -13.66
CA ASP A 14 2.36 7.10 -14.74
C ASP A 14 1.85 8.46 -15.27
N THR A 15 2.57 9.03 -16.25
CA THR A 15 2.18 10.29 -16.91
C THR A 15 0.87 10.20 -17.71
N GLY A 16 0.36 9.00 -17.96
CA GLY A 16 -0.91 8.73 -18.64
C GLY A 16 -2.07 8.48 -17.67
N ASN A 17 -1.89 8.68 -16.36
CA ASN A 17 -2.85 8.36 -15.30
C ASN A 17 -3.17 6.85 -15.15
N ASN A 18 -2.30 5.95 -15.63
CA ASN A 18 -2.46 4.52 -15.33
C ASN A 18 -1.83 4.20 -13.99
N LEU A 19 -2.50 3.38 -13.17
CA LEU A 19 -1.95 2.88 -11.92
C LEU A 19 -0.82 1.89 -12.24
N THR A 20 0.41 2.22 -11.87
CA THR A 20 1.58 1.36 -12.08
C THR A 20 1.97 0.61 -10.81
N ASN A 21 1.74 1.21 -9.63
CA ASN A 21 2.11 0.59 -8.37
C ASN A 21 1.03 0.80 -7.30
N LEU A 22 0.76 -0.26 -6.56
CA LEU A 22 -0.08 -0.26 -5.36
C LEU A 22 0.74 -0.78 -4.18
N SER A 23 0.95 0.05 -3.18
CA SER A 23 1.66 -0.31 -1.97
C SER A 23 0.72 -0.37 -0.77
N HIS A 24 0.84 -1.44 0.00
CA HIS A 24 0.08 -1.73 1.18
C HIS A 24 1.03 -1.84 2.38
N GLN A 25 0.76 -1.11 3.46
CA GLN A 25 1.61 -1.11 4.65
C GLN A 25 0.78 -1.15 5.93
N ALA A 26 1.07 -2.12 6.80
CA ALA A 26 0.64 -2.10 8.18
C ALA A 26 1.61 -1.25 9.02
N ASN A 27 1.09 -0.47 9.97
CA ASN A 27 1.85 0.44 10.82
C ASN A 27 2.95 -0.28 11.62
N SER A 28 2.74 -1.55 11.95
CA SER A 28 3.73 -2.38 12.66
C SER A 28 4.97 -2.74 11.85
N SER A 29 5.09 -2.28 10.59
CA SER A 29 6.15 -2.61 9.63
C SER A 29 6.31 -4.11 9.31
N ALA A 30 5.61 -4.99 10.03
CA ALA A 30 5.65 -6.44 9.91
C ALA A 30 5.03 -6.95 8.60
N TRP A 31 4.13 -6.17 8.00
CA TRP A 31 3.54 -6.50 6.72
C TRP A 31 3.60 -5.28 5.78
N GLN A 32 4.28 -5.48 4.66
CA GLN A 32 4.39 -4.54 3.55
C GLN A 32 4.30 -5.33 2.25
N GLN A 33 3.54 -4.83 1.29
CA GLN A 33 3.41 -5.44 -0.03
C GLN A 33 3.35 -4.34 -1.08
N THR A 34 4.16 -4.48 -2.13
CA THR A 34 4.05 -3.63 -3.33
C THR A 34 3.70 -4.50 -4.52
N ILE A 35 2.65 -4.11 -5.21
CA ILE A 35 2.17 -4.74 -6.43
C ILE A 35 2.49 -3.78 -7.57
N ALA A 36 3.29 -4.24 -8.54
CA ALA A 36 3.45 -3.58 -9.83
C ALA A 36 2.41 -4.16 -10.80
N ILE A 37 1.74 -3.29 -11.55
CA ILE A 37 0.64 -3.64 -12.46
C ILE A 37 1.14 -3.62 -13.90
#